data_AF-A0A0V1AA52-F1
#
_entry.id   AF-A0A0V1AA52-F1
#
_cell.length_a   1.000
_cell.length_b   1.000
_cell.length_c   1.000
_cell.angle_alpha   90.00
_cell.angle_beta   90.00
_cell.angle_gamma   90.00
#
_symmetry.space_group_name_H-M   'P 1'
#
loop_
_entity.id
_entity.type
_entity.pdbx_description
1 polymer ?
#
loop_
_entity_poly.entity_id
_entity_poly.type
_entity_poly.pdbx_seq_one_letter_code
_entity_poly.pdbx_strand_id
1 'polypeptide(L)'
;MDVDSLVTNVICAVRTMSAGSNVEEIRSATNWLNEFQQSDMAVAVAEKILNNDSFPAAWIFAATTIRTKLLKNFQRASSESYSVFFDSLAALLIKFYAMRIKPVVATLSSAIAVLHIRVQDWKDPVLDLSSKLVTGNQHLLFLSVLSTYAEELSNDRLRVGICRRQELKQAMHLQMNNVMQCVTSIFATSGTEAECLAAQHCALQCLSHLIGPIFPPNEVIQYPLFGKILEILKDKSADAAVHECAAECASNFLLEIADMQYKPSFSLQHYKHIILELFELLPMLSSAVTEKDERKIQSYVKLFVELSESCITTMITEADPDIGKKPVTLMLDMFTFKDYQLILKTFSFWYLLSEAVYKMNDHCRIEEEIYKYVSELMNLCRYDEDTVSRYFLYAHLFRHVCSIL
;
A
#
# COMPACT_ATOMS: atom_id res chain seq x y z
N MET A 1 -13.76 6.14 40.79
CA MET A 1 -14.43 7.13 39.94
C MET A 1 -15.42 6.39 39.07
N ASP A 2 -16.63 6.93 38.92
CA ASP A 2 -17.63 6.37 38.01
C ASP A 2 -17.20 6.56 36.54
N VAL A 3 -17.61 5.64 35.66
CA VAL A 3 -17.29 5.65 34.23
C VAL A 3 -17.82 6.92 33.57
N ASP A 4 -18.99 7.41 33.98
CA ASP A 4 -19.58 8.65 33.47
C ASP A 4 -18.72 9.88 33.76
N SER A 5 -18.20 9.99 34.99
CA SER A 5 -17.30 11.09 35.36
C SER A 5 -16.00 11.06 34.53
N LEU A 6 -15.46 9.86 34.27
CA LEU A 6 -14.28 9.70 33.44
C LEU A 6 -14.52 10.09 31.98
N VAL A 7 -15.68 9.74 31.41
CA VAL A 7 -16.07 10.17 30.06
C VAL A 7 -16.06 11.69 29.95
N THR A 8 -16.66 12.39 30.91
CA THR A 8 -16.65 13.87 30.91
C THR A 8 -15.23 14.43 30.99
N ASN A 9 -14.38 13.88 31.87
CA ASN A 9 -13.01 14.33 32.03
C ASN A 9 -12.18 14.13 30.75
N VAL A 10 -12.33 12.97 30.08
CA VAL A 10 -11.66 12.69 28.81
C VAL A 10 -12.12 13.66 27.71
N ILE A 11 -13.43 13.88 27.58
CA ILE A 11 -13.99 14.82 26.60
C ILE A 11 -13.44 16.23 26.83
N CYS A 12 -13.38 16.70 28.07
CA CYS A 12 -12.80 18.00 28.41
C CYS A 12 -11.32 18.08 28.07
N ALA A 13 -10.52 17.08 28.48
CA ALA A 13 -9.09 17.05 28.19
C ALA A 13 -8.80 17.01 26.67
N VAL A 14 -9.58 16.25 25.89
CA VAL A 14 -9.44 16.22 24.42
C VAL A 14 -9.81 17.58 23.81
N ARG A 15 -10.83 18.27 24.31
CA ARG A 15 -11.14 19.64 23.87
C ARG A 15 -9.96 20.59 24.15
N THR A 16 -9.40 20.56 25.36
CA THR A 16 -8.25 21.39 25.72
C THR A 16 -7.04 21.08 24.83
N MET A 17 -6.76 19.81 24.56
CA MET A 17 -5.67 19.40 23.67
C MET A 17 -5.87 19.88 22.22
N SER A 18 -7.11 19.85 21.72
CA SER A 18 -7.43 20.14 20.31
C SER A 18 -7.68 21.63 20.01
N ALA A 19 -8.22 22.38 20.97
CA ALA A 19 -8.71 23.75 20.77
C ALA A 19 -8.18 24.75 21.83
N GLY A 20 -7.29 24.31 22.72
CA GLY A 20 -6.66 25.19 23.70
C GLY A 20 -5.72 26.20 23.04
N SER A 21 -5.60 27.38 23.64
CA SER A 21 -4.63 28.41 23.25
C SER A 21 -3.40 28.46 24.17
N ASN A 22 -3.51 27.89 25.37
CA ASN A 22 -2.44 27.86 26.37
C ASN A 22 -1.59 26.58 26.25
N VAL A 23 -0.30 26.75 25.95
CA VAL A 23 0.66 25.65 25.74
C VAL A 23 0.78 24.74 26.98
N GLU A 24 0.76 25.30 28.19
CA GLU A 24 0.89 24.51 29.41
C GLU A 24 -0.35 23.66 29.71
N GLU A 25 -1.54 24.19 29.43
CA GLU A 25 -2.79 23.45 29.56
C GLU A 25 -2.89 22.32 28.53
N ILE A 26 -2.48 22.57 27.28
CA ILE A 26 -2.39 21.54 26.24
C ILE A 26 -1.42 20.43 26.66
N ARG A 27 -0.24 20.79 27.18
CA ARG A 27 0.78 19.83 27.65
C ARG A 27 0.25 18.99 28.81
N SER A 28 -0.39 19.64 29.79
CA SER A 28 -0.99 18.96 30.95
C SER A 28 -2.10 17.99 30.52
N ALA A 29 -3.02 18.44 29.66
CA ALA A 29 -4.09 17.61 29.12
C ALA A 29 -3.54 16.41 28.33
N THR A 30 -2.52 16.63 27.49
CA THR A 30 -1.89 15.57 26.70
C THR A 30 -1.23 14.51 27.60
N ASN A 31 -0.49 14.93 28.63
CA ASN A 31 0.12 14.02 29.58
C ASN A 31 -0.92 13.20 30.33
N TRP A 32 -1.99 13.85 30.80
CA TRP A 32 -3.08 13.17 31.48
C TRP A 32 -3.79 12.15 30.56
N LEU A 33 -4.03 12.51 29.29
CA LEU A 33 -4.61 11.59 28.30
C LEU A 33 -3.69 10.38 28.03
N ASN A 34 -2.37 10.59 27.97
CA ASN A 34 -1.40 9.51 27.81
C ASN A 34 -1.38 8.54 29.00
N GLU A 35 -1.51 9.06 30.22
CA GLU A 35 -1.66 8.26 31.44
C GLU A 35 -2.99 7.51 31.43
N PHE A 36 -4.08 8.19 31.07
CA PHE A 36 -5.41 7.58 30.95
C PHE A 36 -5.42 6.41 29.97
N GLN A 37 -4.77 6.53 28.81
CA GLN A 37 -4.66 5.45 27.82
C GLN A 37 -3.95 4.19 28.37
N GLN A 38 -3.23 4.29 29.49
CA GLN A 38 -2.61 3.14 30.15
C GLN A 38 -3.54 2.47 31.17
N SER A 39 -4.61 3.14 31.61
CA SER A 39 -5.55 2.60 32.61
C SER A 39 -6.42 1.45 32.09
N ASP A 40 -6.93 0.60 32.99
CA ASP A 40 -7.80 -0.54 32.63
C ASP A 40 -9.18 -0.10 32.14
N MET A 41 -9.65 1.07 32.58
CA MET A 41 -10.95 1.64 32.21
C MET A 41 -10.94 2.30 30.81
N ALA A 42 -9.76 2.43 30.18
CA ALA A 42 -9.59 3.18 28.94
C ALA A 42 -10.48 2.67 27.80
N VAL A 43 -10.62 1.35 27.65
CA VAL A 43 -11.44 0.75 26.59
C VAL A 43 -12.93 0.99 26.84
N ALA A 44 -13.41 0.76 28.07
CA ALA A 44 -14.81 0.95 28.42
C ALA A 44 -15.27 2.41 28.25
N VAL A 45 -14.42 3.37 28.66
CA VAL A 45 -14.67 4.80 28.47
C VAL A 45 -14.64 5.17 26.99
N ALA A 46 -13.69 4.64 26.22
CA ALA A 46 -13.61 4.87 24.78
C ALA A 46 -14.84 4.32 24.03
N GLU A 47 -15.30 3.11 24.34
CA GLU A 47 -16.54 2.54 23.79
C GLU A 47 -17.74 3.43 24.10
N LYS A 48 -17.83 3.97 25.32
CA LYS A 48 -18.91 4.89 25.71
C LYS A 48 -18.86 6.22 24.94
N ILE A 49 -17.67 6.78 24.70
CA ILE A 49 -17.49 7.98 23.87
C ILE A 49 -17.90 7.72 22.41
N LEU A 50 -17.61 6.53 21.86
CA LEU A 50 -17.95 6.18 20.48
C LEU A 50 -19.45 5.90 20.30
N ASN A 51 -20.10 5.34 21.32
CA ASN A 51 -21.54 5.09 21.30
C ASN A 51 -22.36 6.38 21.47
N ASN A 52 -21.89 7.31 22.30
CA ASN A 52 -22.57 8.58 22.54
C ASN A 52 -22.27 9.63 21.47
N ASP A 53 -23.15 10.64 21.38
CA ASP A 53 -22.87 11.82 20.57
C ASP A 53 -21.71 12.61 21.18
N SER A 54 -20.73 12.93 20.35
CA SER A 54 -19.53 13.68 20.72
C SER A 54 -19.03 14.43 19.48
N PHE A 55 -17.78 14.89 19.50
CA PHE A 55 -17.18 15.64 18.39
C PHE A 55 -16.02 14.86 17.77
N PRO A 56 -15.61 15.16 16.52
CA PRO A 56 -14.67 14.34 15.76
C PRO A 56 -13.37 13.99 16.48
N ALA A 57 -12.73 14.94 17.17
CA ALA A 57 -11.47 14.67 17.86
C ALA A 57 -11.64 13.71 19.05
N ALA A 58 -12.78 13.74 19.76
CA ALA A 58 -13.08 12.78 20.82
C ALA A 58 -13.29 11.36 20.26
N TRP A 59 -13.97 11.22 19.12
CA TRP A 59 -14.12 9.92 18.46
C TRP A 59 -12.79 9.35 17.96
N ILE A 60 -11.94 10.18 17.35
CA ILE A 60 -10.60 9.77 16.91
C ILE A 60 -9.75 9.34 18.11
N PHE A 61 -9.77 10.12 19.20
CA PHE A 61 -9.07 9.77 20.43
C PHE A 61 -9.55 8.43 21.01
N ALA A 62 -10.86 8.23 21.08
CA ALA A 62 -11.45 6.99 21.60
C ALA A 62 -11.08 5.77 20.74
N ALA A 63 -11.23 5.85 19.42
CA ALA A 63 -10.83 4.78 18.50
C ALA A 63 -9.33 4.46 18.59
N THR A 64 -8.49 5.50 18.67
CA THR A 64 -7.03 5.36 18.82
C THR A 64 -6.66 4.70 20.15
N THR A 65 -7.40 5.03 21.21
CA THR A 65 -7.22 4.44 22.54
C THR A 65 -7.50 2.94 22.52
N ILE A 66 -8.61 2.52 21.91
CA ILE A 66 -8.94 1.10 21.72
C ILE A 66 -7.85 0.37 20.96
N ARG A 67 -7.45 0.90 19.79
CA ARG A 67 -6.39 0.32 18.96
C ARG A 67 -5.07 0.18 19.73
N THR A 68 -4.68 1.21 20.47
CA THR A 68 -3.43 1.22 21.24
C THR A 68 -3.46 0.17 22.36
N LYS A 69 -4.60 0.01 23.04
CA LYS A 69 -4.79 -1.03 24.04
C LYS A 69 -4.65 -2.43 23.45
N LEU A 70 -5.25 -2.67 22.29
CA LEU A 70 -5.14 -3.94 21.56
C LEU A 70 -3.71 -4.28 21.15
N LEU A 71 -2.92 -3.28 20.74
CA LEU A 71 -1.52 -3.50 20.39
C LEU A 71 -0.65 -3.85 21.60
N LYS A 72 -0.84 -3.16 22.73
CA LYS A 72 0.02 -3.26 23.91
C LYS A 72 -0.33 -4.45 24.79
N ASN A 73 -1.47 -4.38 25.48
CA ASN A 73 -1.87 -5.32 26.54
C ASN A 73 -3.39 -5.41 26.58
N PHE A 74 -3.96 -6.26 25.73
CA PHE A 74 -5.39 -6.57 25.78
C PHE A 74 -5.57 -8.03 26.09
N GLN A 75 -6.02 -8.31 27.31
CA GLN A 75 -6.37 -9.63 27.79
C GLN A 75 -7.81 -9.58 28.30
N ARG A 76 -8.70 -10.33 27.66
CA ARG A 76 -10.05 -10.64 28.17
C ARG A 76 -10.08 -12.06 28.72
N ALA A 77 -11.06 -12.32 29.59
CA ALA A 77 -11.16 -13.55 30.37
C ALA A 77 -11.59 -14.79 29.56
N SER A 78 -12.23 -14.64 28.39
CA SER A 78 -12.72 -15.75 27.56
C SER A 78 -12.79 -15.42 26.07
N SER A 79 -12.84 -16.45 25.21
CA SER A 79 -13.04 -16.36 23.76
C SER A 79 -14.37 -15.67 23.40
N GLU A 80 -15.44 -16.00 24.12
CA GLU A 80 -16.77 -15.37 24.01
C GLU A 80 -16.71 -13.85 24.26
N SER A 81 -15.89 -13.41 25.23
CA SER A 81 -15.70 -11.99 25.52
C SER A 81 -15.04 -11.23 24.38
N TYR A 82 -14.22 -11.90 23.56
CA TYR A 82 -13.64 -11.31 22.35
C TYR A 82 -14.65 -11.26 21.20
N SER A 83 -15.51 -12.27 21.05
CA SER A 83 -16.56 -12.26 20.02
C SER A 83 -17.53 -11.11 20.24
N VAL A 84 -18.01 -10.92 21.48
CA VAL A 84 -18.90 -9.79 21.82
C VAL A 84 -18.20 -8.44 21.59
N PHE A 85 -16.90 -8.37 21.84
CA PHE A 85 -16.13 -7.15 21.57
C PHE A 85 -16.05 -6.84 20.07
N PHE A 86 -15.76 -7.85 19.27
CA PHE A 86 -15.71 -7.73 17.82
C PHE A 86 -17.04 -7.29 17.25
N ASP A 87 -18.15 -7.85 17.75
CA ASP A 87 -19.50 -7.41 17.38
C ASP A 87 -19.75 -5.93 17.71
N SER A 88 -19.29 -5.47 18.88
CA SER A 88 -19.38 -4.07 19.26
C SER A 88 -18.54 -3.16 18.34
N LEU A 89 -17.30 -3.55 18.03
CA LEU A 89 -16.43 -2.79 17.12
C LEU A 89 -16.99 -2.77 15.70
N ALA A 90 -17.55 -3.87 15.20
CA ALA A 90 -18.18 -3.93 13.89
C ALA A 90 -19.41 -3.01 13.81
N ALA A 91 -20.25 -3.00 14.85
CA ALA A 91 -21.39 -2.07 14.93
C ALA A 91 -20.95 -0.60 14.94
N LEU A 92 -19.90 -0.26 15.72
CA LEU A 92 -19.31 1.07 15.72
C LEU A 92 -18.72 1.44 14.35
N LEU A 93 -18.02 0.51 13.71
CA LEU A 93 -17.45 0.70 12.38
C LEU A 93 -18.55 1.02 11.36
N ILE A 94 -19.63 0.25 11.34
CA ILE A 94 -20.79 0.48 10.46
C ILE A 94 -21.42 1.85 10.73
N LYS A 95 -21.60 2.23 12.01
CA LYS A 95 -22.10 3.55 12.42
C LYS A 95 -21.23 4.67 11.84
N PHE A 96 -19.92 4.62 12.06
CA PHE A 96 -19.01 5.68 11.61
C PHE A 96 -18.79 5.70 10.09
N TYR A 97 -18.94 4.55 9.43
CA TYR A 97 -18.97 4.47 7.98
C TYR A 97 -20.18 5.19 7.40
N ALA A 98 -21.38 4.96 7.97
CA ALA A 98 -22.60 5.67 7.58
C ALA A 98 -22.49 7.19 7.83
N MET A 99 -21.81 7.59 8.92
CA MET A 99 -21.52 9.00 9.22
C MET A 99 -20.39 9.62 8.36
N ARG A 100 -19.70 8.82 7.52
CA ARG A 100 -18.58 9.24 6.66
C ARG A 100 -17.38 9.83 7.42
N ILE A 101 -17.14 9.40 8.67
CA ILE A 101 -15.99 9.84 9.48
C ILE A 101 -14.77 8.96 9.19
N LYS A 102 -14.13 9.17 8.03
CA LYS A 102 -13.02 8.34 7.51
C LYS A 102 -11.89 8.05 8.52
N PRO A 103 -11.39 9.02 9.33
CA PRO A 103 -10.31 8.73 10.27
C PRO A 103 -10.69 7.72 11.36
N VAL A 104 -11.94 7.78 11.84
CA VAL A 104 -12.46 6.83 12.84
C VAL A 104 -12.65 5.46 12.21
N VAL A 105 -13.20 5.40 11.00
CA VAL A 105 -13.36 4.14 10.23
C VAL A 105 -12.00 3.45 10.06
N ALA A 106 -10.99 4.16 9.54
CA ALA A 106 -9.65 3.58 9.34
C ALA A 106 -9.03 3.06 10.66
N THR A 107 -9.18 3.83 11.74
CA THR A 107 -8.65 3.43 13.06
C THR A 107 -9.36 2.20 13.62
N LEU A 108 -10.68 2.11 13.46
CA LEU A 108 -11.48 0.95 13.88
C LEU A 108 -11.23 -0.27 13.00
N SER A 109 -11.07 -0.12 11.69
CA SER A 109 -10.67 -1.21 10.78
C SER A 109 -9.34 -1.82 11.22
N SER A 110 -8.36 -0.98 11.54
CA SER A 110 -7.07 -1.44 12.06
C SER A 110 -7.19 -2.07 13.46
N ALA A 111 -8.02 -1.52 14.35
CA ALA A 111 -8.29 -2.13 15.66
C ALA A 111 -8.90 -3.54 15.51
N ILE A 112 -9.87 -3.71 14.60
CA ILE A 112 -10.49 -4.99 14.28
C ILE A 112 -9.44 -5.97 13.73
N ALA A 113 -8.60 -5.53 12.79
CA ALA A 113 -7.53 -6.37 12.24
C ALA A 113 -6.56 -6.84 13.34
N VAL A 114 -6.09 -5.92 14.19
CA VAL A 114 -5.18 -6.24 15.30
C VAL A 114 -5.83 -7.22 16.28
N LEU A 115 -7.10 -6.98 16.65
CA LEU A 115 -7.85 -7.89 17.53
C LEU A 115 -7.88 -9.30 16.93
N HIS A 116 -8.27 -9.41 15.67
CA HIS A 116 -8.45 -10.69 15.00
C HIS A 116 -7.13 -11.45 14.82
N ILE A 117 -6.05 -10.75 14.45
CA ILE A 117 -4.72 -11.37 14.31
C ILE A 117 -4.23 -11.94 15.66
N ARG A 118 -4.52 -11.24 16.77
CA ARG A 118 -4.03 -11.58 18.11
C ARG A 118 -4.82 -12.68 18.82
N VAL A 119 -6.12 -12.80 18.55
CA VAL A 119 -6.97 -13.85 19.15
C VAL A 119 -6.70 -15.17 18.41
N GLN A 120 -6.17 -16.18 19.11
CA GLN A 120 -5.71 -17.43 18.49
C GLN A 120 -6.85 -18.33 17.99
N ASP A 121 -8.03 -18.24 18.61
CA ASP A 121 -9.17 -19.10 18.29
C ASP A 121 -9.78 -18.80 16.91
N TRP A 122 -9.62 -17.59 16.40
CA TRP A 122 -10.18 -17.17 15.11
C TRP A 122 -9.25 -17.58 13.98
N LYS A 123 -9.80 -18.22 12.95
CA LYS A 123 -8.99 -18.84 11.89
C LYS A 123 -9.31 -18.27 10.52
N ASP A 124 -10.55 -17.91 10.25
CA ASP A 124 -10.98 -17.45 8.94
C ASP A 124 -11.39 -15.96 9.00
N PRO A 125 -10.44 -15.03 8.79
CA PRO A 125 -10.72 -13.61 8.88
C PRO A 125 -11.74 -13.16 7.83
N VAL A 126 -11.77 -13.78 6.66
CA VAL A 126 -12.67 -13.36 5.58
C VAL A 126 -14.10 -13.74 5.93
N LEU A 127 -14.34 -14.97 6.40
CA LEU A 127 -15.67 -15.39 6.85
C LEU A 127 -16.15 -14.59 8.07
N ASP A 128 -15.30 -14.40 9.07
CA ASP A 128 -15.65 -13.68 10.28
C ASP A 128 -15.99 -12.21 9.97
N LEU A 129 -15.16 -11.52 9.19
CA LEU A 129 -15.41 -10.14 8.76
C LEU A 129 -16.62 -10.03 7.83
N SER A 130 -16.76 -10.92 6.85
CA SER A 130 -17.87 -10.85 5.89
C SER A 130 -19.22 -11.07 6.57
N SER A 131 -19.30 -12.01 7.52
CA SER A 131 -20.52 -12.30 8.26
C SER A 131 -21.05 -11.10 9.05
N LYS A 132 -20.16 -10.18 9.47
CA LYS A 132 -20.52 -9.00 10.26
C LYS A 132 -20.66 -7.73 9.43
N LEU A 133 -19.87 -7.59 8.37
CA LEU A 133 -19.76 -6.34 7.61
C LEU A 133 -20.52 -6.36 6.29
N VAL A 134 -20.86 -7.53 5.75
CA VAL A 134 -21.58 -7.63 4.47
C VAL A 134 -23.08 -7.65 4.75
N THR A 135 -23.64 -6.49 5.12
CA THR A 135 -25.09 -6.27 5.18
C THR A 135 -25.52 -5.24 4.13
N GLY A 136 -26.20 -5.69 3.07
CA GLY A 136 -26.57 -4.83 1.93
C GLY A 136 -25.34 -4.26 1.22
N ASN A 137 -25.35 -2.96 0.87
CA ASN A 137 -24.30 -2.28 0.07
C ASN A 137 -22.96 -2.05 0.81
N GLN A 138 -22.67 -2.76 1.90
CA GLN A 138 -21.47 -2.57 2.74
C GLN A 138 -20.24 -3.34 2.25
N HIS A 139 -20.30 -3.93 1.05
CA HIS A 139 -19.17 -4.65 0.44
C HIS A 139 -17.89 -3.82 0.38
N LEU A 140 -18.00 -2.50 0.17
CA LEU A 140 -16.86 -1.58 0.17
C LEU A 140 -16.24 -1.40 1.56
N LEU A 141 -17.06 -1.37 2.62
CA LEU A 141 -16.56 -1.35 3.99
C LEU A 141 -15.79 -2.63 4.30
N PHE A 142 -16.34 -3.77 3.90
CA PHE A 142 -15.67 -5.06 4.03
C PHE A 142 -14.31 -5.08 3.33
N LEU A 143 -14.23 -4.65 2.06
CA LEU A 143 -12.95 -4.58 1.33
C LEU A 143 -11.96 -3.62 1.97
N SER A 144 -12.43 -2.48 2.49
CA SER A 144 -11.57 -1.54 3.22
C SER A 144 -10.99 -2.18 4.48
N VAL A 145 -11.78 -2.93 5.25
CA VAL A 145 -11.28 -3.65 6.43
C VAL A 145 -10.33 -4.78 6.05
N LEU A 146 -10.63 -5.50 4.97
CA LEU A 146 -9.78 -6.58 4.46
C LEU A 146 -8.42 -6.06 3.98
N SER A 147 -8.41 -4.91 3.31
CA SER A 147 -7.19 -4.19 2.92
C SER A 147 -6.33 -3.86 4.15
N THR A 148 -6.92 -3.21 5.17
CA THR A 148 -6.21 -2.90 6.42
C THR A 148 -5.75 -4.16 7.16
N TYR A 149 -6.52 -5.24 7.06
CA TYR A 149 -6.14 -6.53 7.63
C TYR A 149 -4.87 -7.09 6.98
N ALA A 150 -4.80 -7.07 5.64
CA ALA A 150 -3.62 -7.54 4.90
C ALA A 150 -2.37 -6.73 5.22
N GLU A 151 -2.51 -5.40 5.36
CA GLU A 151 -1.42 -4.51 5.78
C GLU A 151 -0.92 -4.85 7.20
N GLU A 152 -1.81 -4.96 8.18
CA GLU A 152 -1.43 -5.26 9.57
C GLU A 152 -0.86 -6.69 9.72
N LEU A 153 -1.32 -7.63 8.90
CA LEU A 153 -0.78 -8.99 8.85
C LEU A 153 0.65 -9.02 8.30
N SER A 154 0.99 -8.09 7.41
CA SER A 154 2.34 -7.91 6.85
C SER A 154 3.22 -6.98 7.70
N ASN A 155 2.65 -6.29 8.70
CA ASN A 155 3.36 -5.37 9.57
C ASN A 155 4.18 -6.10 10.64
N ASP A 156 5.50 -6.11 10.51
CA ASP A 156 6.43 -6.74 11.47
C ASP A 156 6.36 -6.16 12.89
N ARG A 157 5.92 -4.90 13.04
CA ARG A 157 5.79 -4.25 14.36
C ARG A 157 4.68 -4.87 15.20
N LEU A 158 3.70 -5.51 14.55
CA LEU A 158 2.64 -6.25 15.22
C LEU A 158 3.22 -7.56 15.77
N ARG A 159 3.94 -7.53 16.90
CA ARG A 159 4.65 -8.66 17.52
C ARG A 159 3.81 -9.96 17.65
N VAL A 160 3.71 -10.71 16.58
CA VAL A 160 2.90 -11.94 16.40
C VAL A 160 3.84 -12.99 15.83
N GLY A 161 3.72 -14.22 16.35
CA GLY A 161 4.57 -15.33 15.94
C GLY A 161 4.43 -15.66 14.46
N ILE A 162 5.54 -16.06 13.83
CA ILE A 162 5.63 -16.36 12.39
C ILE A 162 4.62 -17.44 11.99
N CYS A 163 4.48 -18.51 12.79
CA CYS A 163 3.51 -19.59 12.50
C CYS A 163 2.07 -19.05 12.43
N ARG A 164 1.68 -18.20 13.39
CA ARG A 164 0.35 -17.60 13.41
C ARG A 164 0.12 -16.69 12.21
N ARG A 165 1.13 -15.92 11.79
CA ARG A 165 1.02 -15.10 10.57
C ARG A 165 0.82 -15.98 9.33
N GLN A 166 1.58 -17.06 9.21
CA GLN A 166 1.46 -18.00 8.10
C GLN A 166 0.08 -18.68 8.07
N GLU A 167 -0.44 -19.11 9.22
CA GLU A 167 -1.80 -19.67 9.32
C GLU A 167 -2.86 -18.69 8.81
N LEU A 168 -2.79 -17.42 9.24
CA LEU A 168 -3.75 -16.39 8.82
C LEU A 168 -3.60 -16.01 7.34
N LYS A 169 -2.37 -15.95 6.83
CA LYS A 169 -2.11 -15.75 5.40
C LYS A 169 -2.70 -16.91 4.58
N GLN A 170 -2.51 -18.15 5.04
CA GLN A 170 -3.08 -19.33 4.39
C GLN A 170 -4.61 -19.30 4.43
N ALA A 171 -5.22 -18.91 5.55
CA ALA A 171 -6.68 -18.78 5.65
C ALA A 171 -7.23 -17.71 4.69
N MET A 172 -6.55 -16.57 4.55
CA MET A 172 -6.90 -15.54 3.56
C MET A 172 -6.73 -16.06 2.12
N HIS A 173 -5.65 -16.79 1.85
CA HIS A 173 -5.37 -17.39 0.54
C HIS A 173 -6.47 -18.39 0.13
N LEU A 174 -6.97 -19.21 1.05
CA LEU A 174 -8.10 -20.13 0.78
C LEU A 174 -9.39 -19.40 0.35
N GLN A 175 -9.50 -18.11 0.65
CA GLN A 175 -10.65 -17.26 0.33
C GLN A 175 -10.42 -16.41 -0.93
N MET A 176 -9.29 -16.60 -1.63
CA MET A 176 -8.92 -15.85 -2.82
C MET A 176 -10.04 -15.82 -3.87
N ASN A 177 -10.66 -16.97 -4.18
CA ASN A 177 -11.74 -17.03 -5.17
C ASN A 177 -12.91 -16.09 -4.82
N ASN A 178 -13.32 -16.04 -3.54
CA ASN A 178 -14.42 -15.19 -3.09
C ASN A 178 -14.05 -13.71 -3.17
N VAL A 179 -12.83 -13.35 -2.78
CA VAL A 179 -12.32 -11.97 -2.86
C VAL A 179 -12.20 -11.52 -4.31
N MET A 180 -11.62 -12.35 -5.19
CA MET A 180 -11.45 -12.04 -6.60
C MET A 180 -12.80 -11.90 -7.32
N GLN A 181 -13.79 -12.73 -7.00
CA GLN A 181 -15.16 -12.57 -7.50
C GLN A 181 -15.81 -11.27 -7.02
N CYS A 182 -15.66 -10.93 -5.73
CA CYS A 182 -16.15 -9.67 -5.19
C CYS A 182 -15.55 -8.46 -5.92
N VAL A 183 -14.22 -8.43 -6.06
CA VAL A 183 -13.51 -7.37 -6.79
C VAL A 183 -13.97 -7.31 -8.26
N THR A 184 -14.08 -8.44 -8.94
CA THR A 184 -14.54 -8.49 -10.34
C THR A 184 -15.97 -7.96 -10.49
N SER A 185 -16.87 -8.28 -9.55
CA SER A 185 -18.26 -7.80 -9.58
C SER A 185 -18.38 -6.28 -9.46
N ILE A 186 -17.45 -5.62 -8.74
CA ILE A 186 -17.42 -4.17 -8.60
C ILE A 186 -17.18 -3.49 -9.95
N PHE A 187 -16.29 -4.05 -10.78
CA PHE A 187 -16.04 -3.53 -12.12
C PHE A 187 -17.20 -3.73 -13.10
N ALA A 188 -18.12 -4.65 -12.80
CA ALA A 188 -19.34 -4.88 -13.57
C ALA A 188 -20.57 -4.10 -13.02
N THR A 189 -20.44 -3.44 -11.88
CA THR A 189 -21.57 -2.76 -11.22
C THR A 189 -21.88 -1.44 -11.91
N SER A 190 -23.17 -1.16 -12.10
CA SER A 190 -23.66 0.12 -12.62
C SER A 190 -24.04 1.07 -11.48
N GLY A 191 -23.62 2.33 -11.57
CA GLY A 191 -23.93 3.38 -10.60
C GLY A 191 -23.61 4.76 -11.17
N THR A 192 -23.62 5.78 -10.33
CA THR A 192 -23.05 7.09 -10.73
C THR A 192 -21.55 6.97 -10.94
N GLU A 193 -20.97 7.81 -11.79
CA GLU A 193 -19.53 7.79 -12.07
C GLU A 193 -18.69 7.88 -10.78
N ALA A 194 -19.06 8.78 -9.86
CA ALA A 194 -18.37 8.96 -8.58
C ALA A 194 -18.46 7.71 -7.67
N GLU A 195 -19.59 7.01 -7.66
CA GLU A 195 -19.75 5.76 -6.89
C GLU A 195 -18.92 4.63 -7.50
N CYS A 196 -18.93 4.51 -8.83
CA CYS A 196 -18.13 3.53 -9.55
C CYS A 196 -16.63 3.75 -9.30
N LEU A 197 -16.14 5.00 -9.40
CA LEU A 197 -14.73 5.32 -9.14
C LEU A 197 -14.32 5.01 -7.70
N ALA A 198 -15.15 5.39 -6.72
CA ALA A 198 -14.88 5.08 -5.32
C ALA A 198 -14.84 3.57 -5.05
N ALA A 199 -15.74 2.81 -5.69
CA ALA A 199 -15.78 1.36 -5.57
C ALA A 199 -14.56 0.70 -6.22
N GLN A 200 -14.18 1.11 -7.43
CA GLN A 200 -13.01 0.62 -8.15
C GLN A 200 -11.71 0.91 -7.39
N HIS A 201 -11.55 2.14 -6.88
CA HIS A 201 -10.42 2.50 -6.01
C HIS A 201 -10.33 1.57 -4.80
N CYS A 202 -11.44 1.40 -4.06
CA CYS A 202 -11.45 0.51 -2.88
C CYS A 202 -11.11 -0.95 -3.23
N ALA A 203 -11.58 -1.43 -4.39
CA ALA A 203 -11.34 -2.79 -4.84
C ALA A 203 -9.88 -3.02 -5.24
N LEU A 204 -9.29 -2.10 -6.01
CA LEU A 204 -7.88 -2.17 -6.42
C LEU A 204 -6.95 -1.96 -5.23
N GLN A 205 -7.25 -1.03 -4.33
CA GLN A 205 -6.47 -0.84 -3.11
C GLN A 205 -6.48 -2.09 -2.23
N CYS A 206 -7.63 -2.76 -2.08
CA CYS A 206 -7.67 -4.02 -1.35
C CYS A 206 -6.83 -5.09 -2.07
N LEU A 207 -6.92 -5.16 -3.40
CA LEU A 207 -6.17 -6.13 -4.19
C LEU A 207 -4.66 -5.89 -4.11
N SER A 208 -4.20 -4.64 -4.16
CA SER A 208 -2.77 -4.31 -4.12
C SER A 208 -2.11 -4.83 -2.85
N HIS A 209 -2.79 -4.77 -1.70
CA HIS A 209 -2.27 -5.30 -0.43
C HIS A 209 -2.34 -6.83 -0.31
N LEU A 210 -3.08 -7.50 -1.19
CA LEU A 210 -3.20 -8.96 -1.20
C LEU A 210 -2.20 -9.60 -2.16
N ILE A 211 -2.00 -9.02 -3.35
CA ILE A 211 -1.06 -9.52 -4.36
C ILE A 211 0.37 -9.50 -3.83
N GLY A 212 1.04 -10.66 -3.85
CA GLY A 212 2.38 -10.86 -3.32
C GLY A 212 2.35 -11.45 -1.92
N PRO A 213 2.09 -10.66 -0.86
CA PRO A 213 2.15 -11.13 0.52
C PRO A 213 1.20 -12.28 0.87
N ILE A 214 0.08 -12.42 0.14
CA ILE A 214 -1.00 -13.39 0.41
C ILE A 214 -1.44 -14.13 -0.87
N PHE A 215 -1.68 -13.40 -1.97
CA PHE A 215 -2.10 -13.97 -3.25
C PHE A 215 -0.91 -14.09 -4.20
N PRO A 216 -0.51 -15.32 -4.56
CA PRO A 216 0.68 -15.52 -5.36
C PRO A 216 0.42 -15.20 -6.85
N PRO A 217 1.39 -14.59 -7.57
CA PRO A 217 1.21 -14.16 -8.95
C PRO A 217 0.69 -15.23 -9.92
N ASN A 218 1.14 -16.49 -9.79
CA ASN A 218 0.72 -17.60 -10.64
C ASN A 218 -0.79 -17.92 -10.56
N GLU A 219 -1.43 -17.58 -9.44
CA GLU A 219 -2.87 -17.76 -9.24
C GLU A 219 -3.63 -16.48 -9.63
N VAL A 220 -3.07 -15.31 -9.34
CA VAL A 220 -3.69 -14.01 -9.67
C VAL A 220 -3.93 -13.88 -11.17
N ILE A 221 -2.98 -14.29 -12.02
CA ILE A 221 -3.11 -14.21 -13.48
C ILE A 221 -4.19 -15.11 -14.07
N GLN A 222 -4.72 -16.07 -13.31
CA GLN A 222 -5.82 -16.93 -13.77
C GLN A 222 -7.15 -16.18 -13.81
N TYR A 223 -7.19 -14.99 -13.20
CA TYR A 223 -8.34 -14.11 -13.18
C TYR A 223 -8.22 -13.01 -14.26
N PRO A 224 -9.33 -12.63 -14.92
CA PRO A 224 -9.33 -11.59 -15.96
C PRO A 224 -9.03 -10.18 -15.40
N LEU A 225 -8.88 -10.05 -14.09
CA LEU A 225 -8.67 -8.78 -13.39
C LEU A 225 -7.36 -8.08 -13.78
N PHE A 226 -6.32 -8.85 -14.12
CA PHE A 226 -5.06 -8.24 -14.60
C PHE A 226 -5.23 -7.57 -15.96
N GLY A 227 -6.08 -8.13 -16.84
CA GLY A 227 -6.50 -7.45 -18.07
C GLY A 227 -7.15 -6.10 -17.77
N LYS A 228 -7.99 -6.04 -16.73
CA LYS A 228 -8.62 -4.78 -16.31
C LYS A 228 -7.62 -3.76 -15.77
N ILE A 229 -6.62 -4.20 -15.00
CA ILE A 229 -5.50 -3.35 -14.54
C ILE A 229 -4.77 -2.74 -15.74
N LEU A 230 -4.44 -3.58 -16.74
CA LEU A 230 -3.76 -3.11 -17.96
C LEU A 230 -4.62 -2.14 -18.78
N GLU A 231 -5.94 -2.38 -18.88
CA GLU A 231 -6.87 -1.43 -19.51
C GLU A 231 -6.84 -0.06 -18.83
N ILE A 232 -6.89 -0.02 -17.49
CA ILE A 232 -6.84 1.23 -16.71
C ILE A 232 -5.51 1.96 -16.94
N LEU A 233 -4.40 1.21 -16.93
CA LEU A 233 -3.06 1.76 -17.20
C LEU A 233 -2.89 2.25 -18.65
N LYS A 234 -3.71 1.79 -19.59
CA LYS A 234 -3.70 2.27 -21.00
C LYS A 234 -4.73 3.37 -21.26
N ASP A 235 -5.63 3.65 -20.32
CA ASP A 235 -6.66 4.67 -20.48
C ASP A 235 -6.15 6.04 -20.02
N LYS A 236 -6.01 6.95 -20.99
CA LYS A 236 -5.62 8.35 -20.73
C LYS A 236 -6.63 9.08 -19.86
N SER A 237 -7.91 8.71 -19.98
CA SER A 237 -9.03 9.33 -19.25
C SER A 237 -9.29 8.71 -17.88
N ALA A 238 -8.56 7.65 -17.50
CA ALA A 238 -8.72 7.02 -16.19
C ALA A 238 -8.54 8.03 -15.06
N ASP A 239 -9.35 7.92 -14.00
CA ASP A 239 -9.18 8.70 -12.79
C ASP A 239 -7.79 8.44 -12.18
N ALA A 240 -7.13 9.50 -11.70
CA ALA A 240 -5.76 9.42 -11.21
C ALA A 240 -5.60 8.51 -9.98
N ALA A 241 -6.61 8.44 -9.09
CA ALA A 241 -6.54 7.60 -7.90
C ALA A 241 -6.78 6.12 -8.24
N VAL A 242 -7.70 5.84 -9.17
CA VAL A 242 -7.90 4.48 -9.70
C VAL A 242 -6.65 4.00 -10.46
N HIS A 243 -6.04 4.88 -11.26
CA HIS A 243 -4.78 4.61 -11.96
C HIS A 243 -3.64 4.28 -11.00
N GLU A 244 -3.47 5.06 -9.94
CA GLU A 244 -2.44 4.83 -8.92
C GLU A 244 -2.60 3.44 -8.28
N CYS A 245 -3.82 3.06 -7.85
CA CYS A 245 -4.05 1.72 -7.30
C CYS A 245 -3.83 0.59 -8.32
N ALA A 246 -4.15 0.81 -9.60
CA ALA A 246 -3.87 -0.16 -10.65
C ALA A 246 -2.35 -0.35 -10.86
N ALA A 247 -1.59 0.76 -10.84
CA ALA A 247 -0.14 0.72 -10.91
C ALA A 247 0.45 -0.01 -9.70
N GLU A 248 -0.05 0.25 -8.48
CA GLU A 248 0.38 -0.47 -7.27
C GLU A 248 0.11 -1.98 -7.34
N CYS A 249 -1.01 -2.41 -7.91
CA CYS A 249 -1.28 -3.83 -8.13
C CYS A 249 -0.22 -4.47 -9.05
N ALA A 250 0.12 -3.80 -10.16
CA ALA A 250 1.13 -4.28 -11.10
C ALA A 250 2.54 -4.26 -10.48
N SER A 251 2.87 -3.23 -9.72
CA SER A 251 4.08 -3.09 -8.92
C SER A 251 4.28 -4.26 -7.94
N ASN A 252 3.31 -4.51 -7.05
CA ASN A 252 3.41 -5.59 -6.06
C ASN A 252 3.48 -6.97 -6.72
N PHE A 253 2.81 -7.13 -7.87
CA PHE A 253 2.93 -8.32 -8.70
C PHE A 253 4.35 -8.54 -9.24
N LEU A 254 4.99 -7.49 -9.76
CA LEU A 254 6.36 -7.53 -10.28
C LEU A 254 7.40 -7.81 -9.19
N LEU A 255 7.23 -7.21 -8.01
CA LEU A 255 8.10 -7.44 -6.86
C LEU A 255 8.10 -8.90 -6.42
N GLU A 256 6.92 -9.51 -6.30
CA GLU A 256 6.82 -10.94 -5.94
C GLU A 256 7.40 -11.83 -7.06
N ILE A 257 7.25 -11.47 -8.33
CA ILE A 257 7.90 -12.17 -9.44
C ILE A 257 9.43 -12.10 -9.33
N ALA A 258 9.98 -10.93 -8.97
CA ALA A 258 11.41 -10.76 -8.75
C ALA A 258 11.92 -11.67 -7.63
N ASP A 259 11.22 -11.73 -6.49
CA ASP A 259 11.59 -12.60 -5.37
C ASP A 259 11.50 -14.09 -5.73
N MET A 260 10.52 -14.47 -6.56
CA MET A 260 10.37 -15.86 -6.99
C MET A 260 11.49 -16.33 -7.94
N GLN A 261 12.19 -15.44 -8.65
CA GLN A 261 13.28 -15.80 -9.57
C GLN A 261 14.42 -16.56 -8.90
N TYR A 262 14.61 -16.39 -7.59
CA TYR A 262 15.62 -17.12 -6.82
C TYR A 262 15.21 -18.56 -6.46
N LYS A 263 13.98 -18.98 -6.78
CA LYS A 263 13.48 -20.33 -6.50
C LYS A 263 13.79 -21.27 -7.69
N PRO A 264 14.27 -22.51 -7.44
CA PRO A 264 14.77 -23.41 -8.49
C PRO A 264 13.72 -23.88 -9.52
N SER A 265 12.42 -23.72 -9.24
CA SER A 265 11.31 -24.11 -10.13
C SER A 265 10.63 -22.93 -10.81
N PHE A 266 11.21 -21.73 -10.72
CA PHE A 266 10.60 -20.54 -11.29
C PHE A 266 10.70 -20.52 -12.83
N SER A 267 9.63 -20.08 -13.48
CA SER A 267 9.60 -19.81 -14.92
C SER A 267 8.82 -18.54 -15.19
N LEU A 268 9.44 -17.62 -15.92
CA LEU A 268 8.86 -16.33 -16.29
C LEU A 268 7.77 -16.44 -17.37
N GLN A 269 7.68 -17.58 -18.06
CA GLN A 269 6.83 -17.77 -19.24
C GLN A 269 5.36 -17.42 -19.00
N HIS A 270 4.82 -17.76 -17.82
CA HIS A 270 3.42 -17.50 -17.48
C HIS A 270 3.10 -16.00 -17.33
N TYR A 271 4.11 -15.18 -17.03
CA TYR A 271 3.95 -13.75 -16.76
C TYR A 271 4.41 -12.87 -17.92
N LYS A 272 5.14 -13.46 -18.87
CA LYS A 272 5.81 -12.77 -19.97
C LYS A 272 4.90 -11.80 -20.72
N HIS A 273 3.68 -12.22 -21.08
CA HIS A 273 2.76 -11.35 -21.82
C HIS A 273 2.44 -10.04 -21.06
N ILE A 274 2.17 -10.13 -19.75
CA ILE A 274 1.92 -8.98 -18.88
C ILE A 274 3.16 -8.09 -18.81
N ILE A 275 4.33 -8.67 -18.57
CA ILE A 275 5.60 -7.93 -18.47
C ILE A 275 5.85 -7.14 -19.76
N LEU A 276 5.69 -7.79 -20.92
CA LEU A 276 5.86 -7.14 -22.22
C LEU A 276 4.83 -6.03 -22.43
N GLU A 277 3.56 -6.24 -22.08
CA GLU A 277 2.55 -5.18 -22.18
C GLU A 277 2.84 -3.97 -21.29
N LEU A 278 3.41 -4.18 -20.11
CA LEU A 278 3.82 -3.09 -19.21
C LEU A 278 4.97 -2.25 -19.82
N PHE A 279 5.91 -2.88 -20.53
CA PHE A 279 6.97 -2.15 -21.26
C PHE A 279 6.40 -1.23 -22.35
N GLU A 280 5.26 -1.60 -22.96
CA GLU A 280 4.62 -0.81 -24.02
C GLU A 280 3.83 0.40 -23.50
N LEU A 281 3.80 0.65 -22.18
CA LEU A 281 3.09 1.80 -21.58
C LEU A 281 3.86 3.12 -21.68
N LEU A 282 5.11 3.15 -22.13
CA LEU A 282 5.92 4.38 -22.21
C LEU A 282 5.20 5.57 -22.90
N PRO A 283 4.44 5.39 -24.00
CA PRO A 283 3.67 6.49 -24.61
C PRO A 283 2.60 7.09 -23.68
N MET A 284 2.10 6.33 -22.71
CA MET A 284 1.12 6.80 -21.73
C MET A 284 1.76 7.76 -20.72
N LEU A 285 2.99 7.47 -20.28
CA LEU A 285 3.78 8.42 -19.49
C LEU A 285 4.01 9.71 -20.28
N SER A 286 4.37 9.63 -21.57
CA SER A 286 4.56 10.82 -22.41
C SER A 286 3.29 11.68 -22.51
N SER A 287 2.11 11.05 -22.58
CA SER A 287 0.82 11.75 -22.52
C SER A 287 0.65 12.45 -21.17
N ALA A 288 0.89 11.74 -20.06
CA ALA A 288 0.74 12.29 -18.71
C ALA A 288 1.69 13.47 -18.46
N VAL A 289 2.94 13.40 -18.95
CA VAL A 289 3.91 14.51 -18.92
C VAL A 289 3.40 15.72 -19.70
N THR A 290 2.83 15.50 -20.89
CA THR A 290 2.26 16.56 -21.72
C THR A 290 1.07 17.23 -21.05
N GLU A 291 0.22 16.44 -20.40
CA GLU A 291 -0.97 16.88 -19.67
C GLU A 291 -0.64 17.46 -18.28
N LYS A 292 0.61 17.32 -17.81
CA LYS A 292 1.08 17.70 -16.47
C LYS A 292 0.30 17.00 -15.34
N ASP A 293 -0.09 15.74 -15.54
CA ASP A 293 -0.72 14.91 -14.52
C ASP A 293 0.34 14.30 -13.59
N GLU A 294 0.71 15.05 -12.54
CA GLU A 294 1.77 14.66 -11.60
C GLU A 294 1.52 13.29 -10.94
N ARG A 295 0.26 12.94 -10.66
CA ARG A 295 -0.07 11.67 -9.98
C ARG A 295 0.17 10.49 -10.90
N LYS A 296 -0.28 10.57 -12.16
CA LYS A 296 -0.01 9.52 -13.15
C LYS A 296 1.46 9.42 -13.49
N ILE A 297 2.16 10.55 -13.63
CA ILE A 297 3.61 10.58 -13.86
C ILE A 297 4.34 9.80 -12.74
N GLN A 298 4.03 10.09 -11.48
CA GLN A 298 4.65 9.40 -10.34
C GLN A 298 4.36 7.89 -10.36
N SER A 299 3.12 7.51 -10.64
CA SER A 299 2.69 6.11 -10.70
C SER A 299 3.39 5.33 -11.82
N TYR A 300 3.47 5.88 -13.03
CA TYR A 300 4.19 5.25 -14.15
C TYR A 300 5.69 5.16 -13.90
N VAL A 301 6.32 6.21 -13.39
CA VAL A 301 7.77 6.19 -13.15
C VAL A 301 8.13 5.13 -12.12
N LYS A 302 7.36 5.03 -11.02
CA LYS A 302 7.52 3.96 -10.04
C LYS A 302 7.37 2.58 -10.68
N LEU A 303 6.27 2.38 -11.42
CA LEU A 303 6.00 1.11 -12.10
C LEU A 303 7.11 0.72 -13.08
N PHE A 304 7.65 1.66 -13.86
CA PHE A 304 8.74 1.40 -14.81
C PHE A 304 10.05 1.05 -14.13
N VAL A 305 10.38 1.73 -13.03
CA VAL A 305 11.57 1.38 -12.24
C VAL A 305 11.43 -0.03 -11.69
N GLU A 306 10.32 -0.36 -11.05
CA GLU A 306 10.09 -1.70 -10.48
C GLU A 306 9.99 -2.79 -11.57
N LEU A 307 9.39 -2.49 -12.72
CA LEU A 307 9.36 -3.37 -13.89
C LEU A 307 10.78 -3.66 -14.39
N SER A 308 11.59 -2.63 -14.59
CA SER A 308 12.96 -2.79 -15.05
C SER A 308 13.82 -3.53 -14.03
N GLU A 309 13.69 -3.21 -12.74
CA GLU A 309 14.40 -3.87 -11.64
C GLU A 309 14.04 -5.37 -11.56
N SER A 310 12.74 -5.71 -11.64
CA SER A 310 12.27 -7.10 -11.62
C SER A 310 12.82 -7.95 -12.78
N CYS A 311 13.29 -7.32 -13.85
CA CYS A 311 13.77 -7.99 -15.06
C CYS A 311 15.31 -7.98 -15.20
N ILE A 312 16.06 -7.45 -14.23
CA ILE A 312 17.54 -7.36 -14.30
C ILE A 312 18.17 -8.75 -14.47
N THR A 313 17.77 -9.73 -13.65
CA THR A 313 18.33 -11.09 -13.71
C THR A 313 18.05 -11.75 -15.05
N THR A 314 16.81 -11.63 -15.55
CA THR A 314 16.42 -12.15 -16.88
C THR A 314 17.24 -11.52 -18.01
N MET A 315 17.49 -10.21 -17.95
CA MET A 315 18.29 -9.49 -18.94
C MET A 315 19.75 -9.93 -18.92
N ILE A 316 20.39 -10.00 -17.75
CA ILE A 316 21.82 -10.34 -17.64
C ILE A 316 22.10 -11.79 -18.05
N THR A 317 21.22 -12.71 -17.65
CA THR A 317 21.36 -14.14 -17.96
C THR A 317 20.92 -14.49 -19.39
N GLU A 318 20.41 -13.52 -20.15
CA GLU A 318 19.80 -13.72 -21.46
C GLU A 318 18.72 -14.82 -21.46
N ALA A 319 18.05 -15.03 -20.32
CA ALA A 319 17.12 -16.14 -20.12
C ALA A 319 15.84 -16.02 -20.96
N ASP A 320 15.46 -14.80 -21.37
CA ASP A 320 14.36 -14.56 -22.29
C ASP A 320 14.70 -13.47 -23.32
N PRO A 321 14.83 -13.82 -24.62
CA PRO A 321 15.17 -12.87 -25.68
C PRO A 321 14.15 -11.75 -25.92
N ASP A 322 12.86 -11.98 -25.63
CA ASP A 322 11.82 -10.98 -25.89
C ASP A 322 11.85 -9.86 -24.84
N ILE A 323 12.27 -10.18 -23.61
CA ILE A 323 12.59 -9.18 -22.59
C ILE A 323 13.92 -8.52 -22.95
N GLY A 324 14.96 -9.31 -23.21
CA GLY A 324 16.26 -8.85 -23.69
C GLY A 324 16.72 -7.57 -22.99
N LYS A 325 17.02 -6.53 -23.77
CA LYS A 325 17.49 -5.22 -23.29
C LYS A 325 16.37 -4.22 -22.93
N LYS A 326 15.09 -4.60 -23.01
CA LYS A 326 13.96 -3.70 -22.70
C LYS A 326 14.10 -2.98 -21.34
N PRO A 327 14.55 -3.62 -20.25
CA PRO A 327 14.71 -2.95 -18.94
C PRO A 327 15.63 -1.72 -19.00
N VAL A 328 16.81 -1.87 -19.60
CA VAL A 328 17.80 -0.78 -19.69
C VAL A 328 17.40 0.24 -20.74
N THR A 329 16.81 -0.18 -21.86
CA THR A 329 16.30 0.73 -22.90
C THR A 329 15.21 1.63 -22.35
N LEU A 330 14.24 1.08 -21.61
CA LEU A 330 13.17 1.86 -20.98
C LEU A 330 13.74 2.94 -20.04
N MET A 331 14.73 2.59 -19.21
CA MET A 331 15.37 3.53 -18.29
C MET A 331 16.16 4.62 -19.02
N LEU A 332 16.77 4.31 -20.16
CA LEU A 332 17.41 5.31 -21.03
C LEU A 332 16.37 6.22 -21.69
N ASP A 333 15.23 5.69 -22.11
CA ASP A 333 14.18 6.50 -22.74
C ASP A 333 13.57 7.52 -21.76
N MET A 334 13.66 7.28 -20.45
CA MET A 334 13.28 8.28 -19.42
C MET A 334 14.09 9.58 -19.53
N PHE A 335 15.30 9.56 -20.09
CA PHE A 335 16.11 10.77 -20.28
C PHE A 335 15.54 11.69 -21.36
N THR A 336 14.70 11.18 -22.27
CA THR A 336 14.08 11.99 -23.33
C THR A 336 13.15 13.07 -22.79
N PHE A 337 12.60 12.88 -21.59
CA PHE A 337 11.76 13.86 -20.90
C PHE A 337 12.54 15.08 -20.40
N LYS A 338 13.88 14.98 -20.29
CA LYS A 338 14.76 16.04 -19.77
C LYS A 338 14.35 16.59 -18.40
N ASP A 339 13.66 15.77 -17.60
CA ASP A 339 13.25 16.11 -16.25
C ASP A 339 14.15 15.37 -15.24
N TYR A 340 15.00 16.15 -14.56
CA TYR A 340 15.94 15.62 -13.58
C TYR A 340 15.23 14.93 -12.40
N GLN A 341 14.02 15.35 -12.02
CA GLN A 341 13.28 14.72 -10.93
C GLN A 341 12.79 13.32 -11.30
N LEU A 342 12.41 13.11 -12.56
CA LEU A 342 12.06 11.78 -13.07
C LEU A 342 13.31 10.90 -13.17
N ILE A 343 14.40 11.46 -13.66
CA ILE A 343 15.65 10.72 -13.87
C ILE A 343 16.25 10.26 -12.54
N LEU A 344 16.20 11.09 -11.49
CA LEU A 344 16.64 10.71 -10.14
C LEU A 344 15.92 9.46 -9.61
N LYS A 345 14.64 9.26 -9.96
CA LYS A 345 13.87 8.08 -9.53
C LYS A 345 14.39 6.78 -10.16
N THR A 346 15.13 6.85 -11.26
CA THR A 346 15.70 5.68 -11.94
C THR A 346 17.01 5.18 -11.32
N PHE A 347 17.61 5.91 -10.38
CA PHE A 347 18.95 5.59 -9.86
C PHE A 347 19.00 4.28 -9.07
N SER A 348 17.89 3.86 -8.46
CA SER A 348 17.80 2.55 -7.81
C SER A 348 18.07 1.42 -8.80
N PHE A 349 17.48 1.50 -10.00
CA PHE A 349 17.70 0.53 -11.06
C PHE A 349 19.18 0.47 -11.48
N TRP A 350 19.81 1.62 -11.73
CA TRP A 350 21.20 1.66 -12.19
C TRP A 350 22.18 1.12 -11.14
N TYR A 351 21.89 1.36 -9.86
CA TYR A 351 22.65 0.78 -8.75
C TYR A 351 22.47 -0.75 -8.66
N LEU A 352 21.23 -1.24 -8.75
CA LEU A 352 20.97 -2.68 -8.72
C LEU A 352 21.56 -3.41 -9.94
N LEU A 353 21.53 -2.76 -11.11
CA LEU A 353 22.13 -3.28 -12.32
C LEU A 353 23.66 -3.40 -12.18
N SER A 354 24.34 -2.38 -11.66
CA SER A 354 25.80 -2.44 -11.47
C SER A 354 26.19 -3.55 -10.48
N GLU A 355 25.44 -3.71 -9.40
CA GLU A 355 25.67 -4.76 -8.41
C GLU A 355 25.46 -6.17 -9.00
N ALA A 356 24.41 -6.35 -9.82
CA ALA A 356 24.11 -7.61 -10.48
C ALA A 356 25.19 -8.00 -11.52
N VAL A 357 25.63 -7.05 -12.34
CA VAL A 357 26.72 -7.25 -13.32
C VAL A 357 28.03 -7.61 -12.61
N TYR A 358 28.37 -6.89 -11.53
CA TYR A 358 29.57 -7.16 -10.74
C TYR A 358 29.57 -8.57 -10.15
N LYS A 359 28.43 -9.02 -9.62
CA LYS A 359 28.29 -10.35 -9.00
C LYS A 359 28.34 -11.49 -10.01
N MET A 360 27.75 -11.31 -11.19
CA MET A 360 27.62 -12.39 -12.18
C MET A 360 28.90 -12.64 -12.97
N ASN A 361 29.88 -11.72 -12.95
CA ASN A 361 31.21 -11.86 -13.60
C ASN A 361 31.16 -12.27 -15.09
N ASP A 362 29.97 -12.17 -15.70
CA ASP A 362 29.64 -12.54 -17.07
C ASP A 362 29.70 -11.31 -17.97
N HIS A 363 30.09 -11.52 -19.23
CA HIS A 363 30.08 -10.51 -20.28
C HIS A 363 28.64 -10.20 -20.72
N CYS A 364 27.87 -9.53 -19.86
CA CYS A 364 26.57 -8.99 -20.22
C CYS A 364 26.74 -7.96 -21.36
N ARG A 365 26.03 -8.15 -22.47
CA ARG A 365 26.18 -7.33 -23.68
C ARG A 365 25.48 -5.98 -23.59
N ILE A 366 25.65 -5.25 -22.49
CA ILE A 366 25.00 -3.96 -22.22
C ILE A 366 25.97 -2.76 -22.22
N GLU A 367 27.22 -2.96 -22.64
CA GLU A 367 28.25 -1.92 -22.62
C GLU A 367 27.81 -0.64 -23.36
N GLU A 368 27.22 -0.78 -24.55
CA GLU A 368 26.69 0.34 -25.34
C GLU A 368 25.63 1.15 -24.57
N GLU A 369 24.74 0.47 -23.88
CA GLU A 369 23.69 1.09 -23.06
C GLU A 369 24.27 1.81 -21.84
N ILE A 370 25.29 1.24 -21.19
CA ILE A 370 25.99 1.90 -20.08
C ILE A 370 26.73 3.15 -20.57
N TYR A 371 27.41 3.08 -21.72
CA TYR A 371 28.03 4.27 -22.33
C TYR A 371 27.00 5.36 -22.63
N LYS A 372 25.84 4.98 -23.17
CA LYS A 372 24.74 5.93 -23.43
C LYS A 372 24.23 6.54 -22.13
N TYR A 373 24.01 5.73 -21.09
CA TYR A 373 23.58 6.21 -19.77
C TYR A 373 24.56 7.25 -19.19
N VAL A 374 25.86 6.95 -19.18
CA VAL A 374 26.89 7.88 -18.69
C VAL A 374 26.91 9.16 -19.53
N SER A 375 26.78 9.05 -20.85
CA SER A 375 26.70 10.20 -21.75
C SER A 375 25.51 11.11 -21.44
N GLU A 376 24.32 10.52 -21.27
CA GLU A 376 23.11 11.29 -20.96
C GLU A 376 23.16 11.91 -19.56
N LEU A 377 23.69 11.20 -18.56
CA LEU A 377 23.95 11.78 -17.25
C LEU A 377 24.89 13.00 -17.34
N MET A 378 25.98 12.89 -18.10
CA MET A 378 26.90 14.02 -18.30
C MET A 378 26.21 15.19 -18.97
N ASN A 379 25.29 14.94 -19.92
CA ASN A 379 24.51 15.99 -20.55
C ASN A 379 23.55 16.69 -19.57
N LEU A 380 22.88 15.94 -18.69
CA LEU A 380 22.08 16.52 -17.61
C LEU A 380 22.92 17.35 -16.63
N CYS A 381 24.20 16.99 -16.48
CA CYS A 381 25.15 17.72 -15.66
C CYS A 381 25.74 18.97 -16.35
N ARG A 382 25.31 19.33 -17.56
CA ARG A 382 25.76 20.59 -18.17
C ARG A 382 24.99 21.75 -17.55
N TYR A 383 25.73 22.76 -17.08
CA TYR A 383 25.16 24.00 -16.55
C TYR A 383 24.35 24.72 -17.63
N ASP A 384 23.12 25.13 -17.31
CA ASP A 384 22.59 26.38 -17.85
C ASP A 384 23.21 27.50 -17.00
N GLU A 385 23.76 28.53 -17.63
CA GLU A 385 24.65 29.53 -17.00
C GLU A 385 24.04 30.34 -15.82
N ASP A 386 22.75 30.16 -15.48
CA ASP A 386 22.00 31.07 -14.61
C ASP A 386 21.36 30.50 -13.33
N THR A 387 21.67 29.28 -12.87
CA THR A 387 21.04 28.79 -11.60
C THR A 387 21.99 28.11 -10.60
N VAL A 388 22.22 28.82 -9.48
CA VAL A 388 22.96 28.38 -8.27
C VAL A 388 22.28 27.22 -7.53
N SER A 389 21.07 26.80 -7.93
CA SER A 389 20.25 25.85 -7.16
C SER A 389 20.55 24.35 -7.40
N ARG A 390 21.60 23.98 -8.16
CA ARG A 390 21.85 22.56 -8.55
C ARG A 390 23.07 21.89 -7.89
N TYR A 391 23.81 22.55 -6.98
CA TYR A 391 25.01 21.96 -6.35
C TYR A 391 24.80 20.60 -5.66
N PHE A 392 23.65 20.38 -5.00
CA PHE A 392 23.32 19.10 -4.37
C PHE A 392 23.06 17.97 -5.38
N LEU A 393 22.48 18.32 -6.54
CA LEU A 393 22.19 17.39 -7.62
C LEU A 393 23.51 16.86 -8.23
N TYR A 394 24.49 17.74 -8.43
CA TYR A 394 25.81 17.38 -8.93
C TYR A 394 26.58 16.44 -7.99
N ALA A 395 26.53 16.68 -6.68
CA ALA A 395 27.19 15.79 -5.72
C ALA A 395 26.55 14.39 -5.69
N HIS A 396 25.23 14.31 -5.85
CA HIS A 396 24.50 13.04 -5.88
C HIS A 396 24.72 12.27 -7.20
N LEU A 397 24.69 12.99 -8.34
CA LEU A 397 25.01 12.45 -9.66
C LEU A 397 26.46 11.96 -9.74
N PHE A 398 27.41 12.77 -9.27
CA PHE A 398 28.83 12.42 -9.25
C PHE A 398 29.11 11.21 -8.37
N ARG A 399 28.51 11.15 -7.16
CA ARG A 399 28.61 9.95 -6.30
C ARG A 399 28.01 8.71 -6.95
N HIS A 400 26.89 8.85 -7.65
CA HIS A 400 26.25 7.73 -8.33
C HIS A 400 27.11 7.21 -9.49
N VAL A 401 27.64 8.11 -10.33
CA VAL A 401 28.59 7.76 -11.40
C VAL A 401 29.84 7.10 -10.82
N CYS A 402 30.42 7.62 -9.73
CA CYS A 402 31.56 7.01 -9.04
C CYS A 402 31.26 5.70 -8.29
N SER A 403 29.98 5.33 -8.12
CA SER A 403 29.60 4.03 -7.54
C SER A 403 29.36 2.96 -8.60
N ILE A 404 29.19 3.38 -9.86
CA ILE A 404 28.95 2.51 -11.01
C ILE A 404 30.27 2.23 -11.76
N LEU A 405 31.16 3.23 -11.84
CA LEU A 405 32.56 3.09 -12.26
C LEU A 405 33.40 2.50 -11.12
#